data_AF-A0A075E4L4-F1
#
_entry.id   AF-A0A075E4L4-F1
#
_cell.length_a   1.000
_cell.length_b   1.000
_cell.length_c   1.000
_cell.angle_alpha   90.00
_cell.angle_beta   90.00
_cell.angle_gamma   90.00
#
_symmetry.space_group_name_H-M   'P 1'
#
loop_
_entity.id
_entity.type
_entity.pdbx_description
1 polymer ?
#
loop_
_entity_poly.entity_id
_entity_poly.type
_entity_poly.pdbx_seq_one_letter_code
_entity_poly.pdbx_strand_id
1 'polypeptide(L)'
;PYRGSWLDFEFDPKDNLYVRIDRRRKLPASIILRALGKSTEEILDIFFEKVNFEVKDQTLLMELVPDRLRGETASFDIESNGKVYVEQGRRVTARHIRQLEKDGVDHIEVPVEYIVGKVASKDYINEATGEIIVNANQEISLEALANLSQAGHKALEVLFTNDLDHGPFMSETLRIDSTVDRISALVEIYRMMRPGEPPTKEAAEALFESLFFSEERYDLSTVGRMKFNSSIGREDAQEQGTLDETDIIEVMKKLIAIRNGKGEVDDIDHLGNRRIRSVGEMAENQFRVGLVRVERAVKNV
;
A
#
# COMPACT_ATOMS: atom_id res chain seq x y z
N PRO A 1 -5.53 4.35 20.10
CA PRO A 1 -6.88 3.85 20.53
C PRO A 1 -7.28 4.41 21.89
N TYR A 2 -8.54 4.24 22.32
CA TYR A 2 -8.94 4.50 23.70
C TYR A 2 -8.24 3.51 24.65
N ARG A 3 -8.09 2.26 24.19
CA ARG A 3 -7.35 1.19 24.86
C ARG A 3 -6.72 0.26 23.85
N GLY A 4 -5.53 -0.25 24.15
CA GLY A 4 -4.79 -1.17 23.28
C GLY A 4 -3.52 -0.54 22.74
N SER A 5 -2.83 -1.30 21.87
CA SER A 5 -1.54 -0.89 21.32
C SER A 5 -1.66 0.28 20.35
N TRP A 6 -0.61 1.08 20.28
CA TRP A 6 -0.49 2.15 19.28
C TRP A 6 0.05 1.56 17.98
N LEU A 7 -0.46 2.07 16.86
CA LEU A 7 -0.01 1.71 15.52
C LEU A 7 0.38 3.02 14.82
N ASP A 8 1.67 3.19 14.56
CA ASP A 8 2.23 4.39 13.95
C ASP A 8 2.80 4.04 12.57
N PHE A 9 2.48 4.83 11.55
CA PHE A 9 3.08 4.76 10.23
C PHE A 9 3.90 6.01 9.96
N GLU A 10 5.11 5.87 9.45
CA GLU A 10 5.99 7.00 9.18
C GLU A 10 6.87 6.76 7.95
N PHE A 11 7.09 7.81 7.17
CA PHE A 11 8.08 7.81 6.10
C PHE A 11 9.50 8.01 6.66
N ASP A 12 10.48 7.40 6.02
CA ASP A 12 11.88 7.74 6.23
C ASP A 12 12.38 8.77 5.19
N PRO A 13 13.63 9.26 5.31
CA PRO A 13 14.20 10.21 4.34
C PRO A 13 14.39 9.65 2.91
N LYS A 14 14.22 8.35 2.69
CA LYS A 14 14.27 7.69 1.38
C LYS A 14 12.88 7.36 0.85
N ASP A 15 11.83 7.90 1.49
CA ASP A 15 10.43 7.67 1.17
C ASP A 15 9.96 6.21 1.28
N ASN A 16 10.67 5.39 2.06
CA ASN A 16 10.18 4.09 2.48
C ASN A 16 9.18 4.25 3.63
N LEU A 17 8.09 3.51 3.57
CA LEU A 17 7.06 3.52 4.59
C LEU A 17 7.38 2.49 5.67
N TYR A 18 7.40 2.92 6.92
CA TYR A 18 7.63 2.09 8.09
C TYR A 18 6.42 2.06 9.00
N VAL A 19 6.31 0.98 9.77
CA VAL A 19 5.34 0.80 10.85
C VAL A 19 6.07 0.64 12.19
N ARG A 20 5.45 1.15 13.25
CA ARG A 20 5.80 0.87 14.64
C ARG A 20 4.56 0.46 15.42
N ILE A 21 4.76 -0.49 16.32
CA ILE A 21 3.74 -0.92 17.28
C ILE A 21 4.26 -0.52 18.67
N ASP A 22 3.46 0.21 19.43
CA ASP A 22 3.82 0.72 20.77
C ASP A 22 5.17 1.46 20.81
N ARG A 23 5.46 2.25 19.76
CA ARG A 23 6.71 3.03 19.61
C ARG A 23 8.00 2.19 19.66
N ARG A 24 7.92 0.90 19.34
CA ARG A 24 9.08 0.00 19.24
C ARG A 24 9.90 0.26 17.97
N ARG A 25 10.86 -0.62 17.68
CA ARG A 25 11.72 -0.51 16.48
C ARG A 25 10.87 -0.50 15.20
N LYS A 26 11.37 0.21 14.19
CA LYS A 26 10.75 0.27 12.85
C LYS A 26 10.75 -1.09 12.19
N LEU A 27 9.66 -1.42 11.50
CA LEU A 27 9.58 -2.50 10.52
C LEU A 27 9.03 -1.92 9.20
N PRO A 28 9.42 -2.45 8.02
CA PRO A 28 8.80 -2.05 6.75
C PRO A 28 7.28 -2.19 6.82
N ALA A 29 6.53 -1.18 6.35
CA ALA A 29 5.09 -1.16 6.54
C ALA A 29 4.37 -2.31 5.80
N SER A 30 4.94 -2.82 4.71
CA SER A 30 4.43 -4.01 4.00
C SER A 30 4.29 -5.25 4.89
N ILE A 31 5.06 -5.35 5.97
CA ILE A 31 5.00 -6.49 6.90
C ILE A 31 3.61 -6.63 7.54
N ILE A 32 2.92 -5.52 7.80
CA ILE A 32 1.59 -5.57 8.40
C ILE A 32 0.59 -6.15 7.41
N LEU A 33 0.72 -5.79 6.13
CA LEU A 33 -0.15 -6.28 5.06
C LEU A 33 0.08 -7.78 4.83
N ARG A 34 1.34 -8.24 4.85
CA ARG A 34 1.65 -9.67 4.82
C ARG A 34 1.09 -10.41 6.03
N ALA A 35 1.16 -9.82 7.22
CA ALA A 35 0.56 -10.40 8.43
C ALA A 35 -0.98 -10.51 8.34
N LEU A 36 -1.63 -9.57 7.64
CA LEU A 36 -3.05 -9.63 7.24
C LEU A 36 -3.31 -10.59 6.06
N GLY A 37 -2.29 -11.33 5.60
CA GLY A 37 -2.41 -12.34 4.57
C GLY A 37 -2.34 -11.83 3.14
N LYS A 38 -1.97 -10.57 2.89
CA LYS A 38 -1.82 -10.04 1.53
C LYS A 38 -0.53 -10.54 0.87
N SER A 39 -0.66 -11.03 -0.35
CA SER A 39 0.47 -11.35 -1.23
C SER A 39 1.13 -10.07 -1.76
N THR A 40 2.31 -10.19 -2.40
CA THR A 40 2.97 -9.04 -3.03
C THR A 40 2.09 -8.43 -4.12
N GLU A 41 1.44 -9.24 -4.96
CA GLU A 41 0.54 -8.75 -6.01
C GLU A 41 -0.66 -8.00 -5.43
N GLU A 42 -1.30 -8.56 -4.40
CA GLU A 42 -2.42 -7.89 -3.73
C GLU A 42 -2.00 -6.57 -3.09
N ILE A 43 -0.80 -6.50 -2.50
CA ILE A 43 -0.26 -5.24 -1.98
C ILE A 43 -0.07 -4.23 -3.11
N LEU A 44 0.51 -4.64 -4.25
CA LEU A 44 0.70 -3.74 -5.38
C LEU A 44 -0.64 -3.25 -5.93
N ASP A 45 -1.63 -4.12 -6.05
CA ASP A 45 -2.99 -3.80 -6.52
C ASP A 45 -3.73 -2.82 -5.61
N ILE A 46 -3.44 -2.84 -4.30
CA ILE A 46 -4.04 -1.92 -3.32
C ILE A 46 -3.49 -0.49 -3.49
N PHE A 47 -2.20 -0.35 -3.80
CA PHE A 47 -1.49 0.95 -3.73
C PHE A 47 -1.10 1.55 -5.07
N PHE A 48 -1.14 0.78 -6.16
CA PHE A 48 -0.75 1.24 -7.48
C PHE A 48 -1.85 1.02 -8.51
N GLU A 49 -2.01 2.02 -9.36
CA GLU A 49 -2.63 1.79 -10.66
C GLU A 49 -1.66 1.07 -11.58
N LYS A 50 -2.19 0.42 -12.62
CA LYS A 50 -1.41 -0.37 -13.57
C LYS A 50 -1.35 0.33 -14.93
N VAL A 51 -0.24 0.13 -15.63
CA VAL A 51 -0.09 0.43 -17.06
C VAL A 51 0.03 -0.89 -17.79
N ASN A 52 -0.89 -1.13 -18.71
CA ASN A 52 -0.87 -2.33 -19.54
C ASN A 52 -0.10 -2.06 -20.84
N PHE A 53 0.67 -3.05 -21.23
CA PHE A 53 1.36 -3.10 -22.51
C PHE A 53 0.94 -4.37 -23.24
N GLU A 54 0.74 -4.26 -24.56
CA GLU A 54 0.38 -5.37 -25.42
C GLU A 54 1.37 -5.47 -26.59
N VAL A 55 1.78 -6.68 -26.91
CA VAL A 55 2.62 -6.96 -28.07
C VAL A 55 1.71 -7.38 -29.22
N LYS A 56 1.65 -6.54 -30.27
CA LYS A 56 0.83 -6.79 -31.46
C LYS A 56 1.67 -6.54 -32.72
N ASP A 57 1.69 -7.51 -33.63
CA ASP A 57 2.37 -7.38 -34.94
C ASP A 57 3.84 -6.90 -34.83
N GLN A 58 4.58 -7.38 -33.82
CA GLN A 58 5.95 -6.97 -33.47
C GLN A 58 6.11 -5.52 -32.96
N THR A 59 5.02 -4.81 -32.73
CA THR A 59 4.97 -3.50 -32.07
C THR A 59 4.54 -3.65 -30.62
N LEU A 60 5.05 -2.77 -29.76
CA LEU A 60 4.66 -2.69 -28.36
C LEU A 60 3.66 -1.53 -28.22
N LEU A 61 2.43 -1.86 -27.85
CA LEU A 61 1.37 -0.90 -27.59
C LEU A 61 1.28 -0.68 -26.08
N MET A 62 1.11 0.56 -25.65
CA MET A 62 0.82 0.93 -24.27
C MET A 62 -0.61 1.43 -24.18
N GLU A 63 -1.39 0.90 -23.23
CA GLU A 63 -2.67 1.47 -22.86
C GLU A 63 -2.44 2.85 -22.25
N LEU A 64 -3.03 3.86 -22.88
CA LEU A 64 -2.82 5.26 -22.56
C LEU A 64 -4.02 5.81 -21.79
N VAL A 65 -3.74 6.29 -20.57
CA VAL A 65 -4.60 7.25 -19.87
C VAL A 65 -3.98 8.64 -20.08
N PRO A 66 -4.56 9.52 -20.94
CA PRO A 66 -3.92 10.78 -21.34
C PRO A 66 -3.51 11.68 -20.17
N ASP A 67 -4.28 11.66 -19.08
CA ASP A 67 -3.99 12.47 -17.89
C ASP A 67 -2.68 12.06 -17.18
N ARG A 68 -2.25 10.80 -17.31
CA ARG A 68 -1.00 10.30 -16.72
C ARG A 68 0.25 10.91 -17.33
N LEU A 69 0.17 11.41 -18.58
CA LEU A 69 1.28 12.10 -19.25
C LEU A 69 1.46 13.55 -18.78
N ARG A 70 0.61 14.04 -17.87
CA ARG A 70 0.55 15.45 -17.50
C ARG A 70 1.87 15.94 -16.93
N GLY A 71 2.47 16.88 -17.66
CA GLY A 71 3.69 17.55 -17.22
C GLY A 71 4.97 16.77 -17.48
N GLU A 72 4.87 15.54 -18.01
CA GLU A 72 6.02 14.75 -18.45
C GLU A 72 6.64 15.31 -19.74
N THR A 73 7.91 14.98 -19.97
CA THR A 73 8.60 15.26 -21.23
C THR A 73 8.58 13.99 -22.07
N ALA A 74 8.08 14.07 -23.30
CA ALA A 74 7.96 12.92 -24.17
C ALA A 74 9.35 12.34 -24.49
N SER A 75 9.58 11.08 -24.16
CA SER A 75 10.84 10.37 -24.45
C SER A 75 10.91 9.84 -25.89
N PHE A 76 9.78 9.81 -26.59
CA PHE A 76 9.59 9.43 -27.99
C PHE A 76 8.41 10.22 -28.58
N ASP A 77 8.19 10.12 -29.90
CA ASP A 77 7.04 10.75 -30.55
C ASP A 77 5.74 10.08 -30.10
N ILE A 78 4.84 10.84 -29.49
CA ILE A 78 3.52 10.36 -29.10
C ILE A 78 2.60 10.51 -30.30
N GLU A 79 2.38 9.42 -31.02
CA GLU A 79 1.54 9.37 -32.20
C GLU A 79 0.48 8.26 -32.12
N SER A 80 -0.63 8.48 -32.83
CA SER A 80 -1.67 7.47 -33.00
C SER A 80 -2.39 7.72 -34.33
N ASN A 81 -2.71 6.65 -35.06
CA ASN A 81 -3.38 6.69 -36.36
C ASN A 81 -2.71 7.63 -37.39
N GLY A 82 -1.36 7.67 -37.41
CA GLY A 82 -0.58 8.50 -38.33
C GLY A 82 -0.57 10.00 -38.01
N LYS A 83 -1.09 10.39 -36.84
CA LYS A 83 -1.06 11.76 -36.34
C LYS A 83 -0.14 11.86 -35.12
N VAL A 84 0.87 12.72 -35.20
CA VAL A 84 1.73 13.07 -34.07
C VAL A 84 1.03 14.09 -33.18
N TYR A 85 0.88 13.75 -31.90
CA TYR A 85 0.30 14.64 -30.87
C TYR A 85 1.38 15.41 -30.13
N VAL A 86 2.50 14.76 -29.80
CA VAL A 86 3.64 15.36 -29.10
C VAL A 86 4.93 14.83 -29.70
N GLU A 87 5.78 15.74 -30.19
CA GLU A 87 7.13 15.39 -30.65
C GLU A 87 8.04 15.06 -29.46
N GLN A 88 9.00 14.16 -29.68
CA GLN A 88 10.04 13.78 -28.74
C GLN A 88 10.76 15.02 -28.16
N GLY A 89 11.03 14.98 -26.87
CA GLY A 89 11.69 16.05 -26.12
C GLY A 89 10.79 17.24 -25.78
N ARG A 90 9.54 17.28 -26.28
CA ARG A 90 8.58 18.31 -25.87
C ARG A 90 7.83 17.91 -24.60
N ARG A 91 7.55 18.92 -23.78
CA ARG A 91 6.70 18.75 -22.60
C ARG A 91 5.24 18.55 -23.00
N VAL A 92 4.58 17.57 -22.42
CA VAL A 92 3.16 17.30 -22.63
C VAL A 92 2.35 18.40 -21.93
N THR A 93 1.52 19.10 -22.71
CA THR A 93 0.71 20.22 -22.23
C THR A 93 -0.75 19.82 -22.10
N ALA A 94 -1.55 20.60 -21.36
CA ALA A 94 -2.99 20.40 -21.27
C ALA A 94 -3.70 20.44 -22.65
N ARG A 95 -3.11 21.10 -23.65
CA ARG A 95 -3.62 21.09 -25.03
C ARG A 95 -3.45 19.71 -25.67
N HIS A 96 -2.29 19.07 -25.49
CA HIS A 96 -2.02 17.73 -26.04
C HIS A 96 -2.95 16.69 -25.41
N ILE A 97 -3.12 16.74 -24.08
CA ILE A 97 -4.03 15.84 -23.34
C ILE A 97 -5.46 15.94 -23.88
N ARG A 98 -6.00 17.16 -24.00
CA ARG A 98 -7.35 17.38 -24.56
C ARG A 98 -7.49 16.89 -26.00
N GLN A 99 -6.41 16.91 -26.79
CA GLN A 99 -6.44 16.39 -28.16
C GLN A 99 -6.48 14.86 -28.16
N LEU A 100 -5.67 14.20 -27.33
CA LEU A 100 -5.67 12.75 -27.16
C LEU A 100 -7.04 12.26 -26.68
N GLU A 101 -7.62 12.92 -25.67
CA GLU A 101 -8.96 12.61 -25.16
C GLU A 101 -10.05 12.80 -26.22
N LYS A 102 -10.01 13.94 -26.95
CA LYS A 102 -11.00 14.25 -28.00
C LYS A 102 -10.96 13.23 -29.13
N ASP A 103 -9.77 12.79 -29.50
CA ASP A 103 -9.56 11.85 -30.59
C ASP A 103 -9.70 10.39 -30.13
N GLY A 104 -9.99 10.15 -28.84
CA GLY A 104 -10.28 8.83 -28.27
C GLY A 104 -9.07 7.90 -28.26
N VAL A 105 -7.86 8.44 -28.10
CA VAL A 105 -6.63 7.66 -28.11
C VAL A 105 -6.49 6.89 -26.81
N ASP A 106 -6.68 5.57 -26.88
CA ASP A 106 -6.56 4.61 -25.78
C ASP A 106 -5.27 3.77 -25.85
N HIS A 107 -4.61 3.73 -27.01
CA HIS A 107 -3.34 3.04 -27.21
C HIS A 107 -2.35 3.90 -28.00
N ILE A 108 -1.08 3.80 -27.64
CA ILE A 108 0.04 4.38 -28.39
C ILE A 108 1.14 3.34 -28.59
N GLU A 109 1.83 3.42 -29.72
CA GLU A 109 3.04 2.63 -29.96
C GLU A 109 4.20 3.23 -29.15
N VAL A 110 4.96 2.37 -28.47
CA VAL A 110 6.08 2.77 -27.63
C VAL A 110 7.31 1.94 -27.98
N PRO A 111 8.53 2.52 -27.86
CA PRO A 111 9.75 1.76 -28.06
C PRO A 111 9.94 0.73 -26.94
N VAL A 112 10.60 -0.39 -27.24
CA VAL A 112 10.87 -1.46 -26.26
C VAL A 112 11.73 -0.94 -25.11
N GLU A 113 12.58 0.04 -25.36
CA GLU A 113 13.40 0.68 -24.34
C GLU A 113 12.57 1.44 -23.29
N TYR A 114 11.31 1.81 -23.59
CA TYR A 114 10.45 2.54 -22.67
C TYR A 114 9.94 1.69 -21.49
N ILE A 115 9.77 0.38 -21.70
CA ILE A 115 9.34 -0.54 -20.66
C ILE A 115 10.51 -1.01 -19.77
N VAL A 116 11.75 -0.86 -20.24
CA VAL A 116 12.95 -1.21 -19.46
C VAL A 116 13.04 -0.31 -18.23
N GLY A 117 13.24 -0.92 -17.06
CA GLY A 117 13.27 -0.23 -15.77
C GLY A 117 11.89 0.06 -15.17
N LYS A 118 10.79 -0.20 -15.89
CA LYS A 118 9.45 -0.23 -15.28
C LYS A 118 9.33 -1.46 -14.38
N VAL A 119 8.47 -1.36 -13.36
CA VAL A 119 8.33 -2.40 -12.32
C VAL A 119 7.12 -3.28 -12.64
N ALA A 120 7.31 -4.60 -12.73
CA ALA A 120 6.23 -5.56 -12.94
C ALA A 120 5.23 -5.55 -11.77
N SER A 121 3.93 -5.58 -12.08
CA SER A 121 2.87 -5.61 -11.06
C SER A 121 2.61 -7.01 -10.50
N LYS A 122 2.96 -8.06 -11.24
CA LYS A 122 2.66 -9.46 -10.93
C LYS A 122 3.77 -10.41 -11.38
N ASP A 123 3.70 -11.65 -10.91
CA ASP A 123 4.60 -12.71 -11.33
C ASP A 123 4.31 -13.11 -12.79
N TYR A 124 5.38 -13.26 -13.57
CA TYR A 124 5.33 -13.82 -14.91
C TYR A 124 6.09 -15.14 -14.94
N ILE A 125 5.40 -16.19 -15.36
CA ILE A 125 5.95 -17.55 -15.43
C ILE A 125 6.03 -18.04 -16.86
N ASN A 126 7.01 -18.89 -17.16
CA ASN A 126 7.01 -19.65 -18.39
C ASN A 126 6.12 -20.89 -18.20
N GLU A 127 4.95 -20.93 -18.84
CA GLU A 127 4.01 -22.05 -18.69
C GLU A 127 4.58 -23.41 -19.13
N ALA A 128 5.57 -23.42 -20.02
CA ALA A 128 6.18 -24.66 -20.50
C ALA A 128 7.18 -25.26 -19.49
N THR A 129 7.90 -24.42 -18.73
CA THR A 129 8.93 -24.88 -17.76
C THR A 129 8.47 -24.78 -16.32
N GLY A 130 7.47 -23.95 -16.03
CA GLY A 130 7.02 -23.60 -14.67
C GLY A 130 7.95 -22.63 -13.95
N GLU A 131 8.98 -22.09 -14.62
CA GLU A 131 9.95 -21.18 -14.02
C GLU A 131 9.43 -19.73 -14.04
N ILE A 132 9.71 -18.99 -12.96
CA ILE A 132 9.40 -17.56 -12.86
C ILE A 132 10.42 -16.79 -13.72
N ILE A 133 9.90 -15.97 -14.64
CA ILE A 133 10.67 -15.08 -15.50
C ILE A 133 10.91 -13.73 -14.79
N VAL A 134 9.84 -13.16 -14.21
CA VAL A 134 9.87 -11.88 -13.48
C VAL A 134 8.95 -12.01 -12.28
N ASN A 135 9.42 -11.59 -11.10
CA ASN A 135 8.59 -11.52 -9.91
C ASN A 135 7.82 -10.20 -9.86
N ALA A 136 6.69 -10.18 -9.17
CA ALA A 136 6.00 -8.97 -8.77
C ALA A 136 6.97 -8.03 -8.03
N ASN A 137 6.88 -6.73 -8.31
CA ASN A 137 7.78 -5.68 -7.80
C ASN A 137 9.23 -5.73 -8.35
N GLN A 138 9.53 -6.56 -9.35
CA GLN A 138 10.83 -6.60 -10.00
C GLN A 138 10.89 -5.64 -11.19
N GLU A 139 12.03 -4.99 -11.40
CA GLU A 139 12.26 -4.18 -12.60
C GLU A 139 12.39 -5.06 -13.84
N ILE A 140 11.78 -4.62 -14.93
CA ILE A 140 11.82 -5.28 -16.22
C ILE A 140 13.15 -4.95 -16.91
N SER A 141 13.99 -5.96 -17.11
CA SER A 141 15.23 -5.86 -17.89
C SER A 141 15.02 -6.25 -19.35
N LEU A 142 15.97 -5.90 -20.22
CA LEU A 142 15.96 -6.34 -21.63
C LEU A 142 15.96 -7.88 -21.75
N GLU A 143 16.70 -8.56 -20.88
CA GLU A 143 16.74 -10.03 -20.83
C GLU A 143 15.38 -10.60 -20.42
N ALA A 144 14.74 -10.00 -19.40
CA ALA A 144 13.40 -10.40 -18.99
C ALA A 144 12.39 -10.25 -20.13
N LEU A 145 12.41 -9.14 -20.86
CA LEU A 145 11.53 -8.93 -22.03
C LEU A 145 11.73 -9.98 -23.12
N ALA A 146 12.98 -10.34 -23.42
CA ALA A 146 13.28 -11.39 -24.38
C ALA A 146 12.72 -12.74 -23.92
N ASN A 147 12.90 -13.09 -22.64
CA ASN A 147 12.37 -14.33 -22.07
C ASN A 147 10.84 -14.36 -22.02
N LEU A 148 10.20 -13.23 -21.68
CA LEU A 148 8.74 -13.06 -21.71
C LEU A 148 8.19 -13.27 -23.13
N SER A 149 8.83 -12.66 -24.13
CA SER A 149 8.45 -12.82 -25.52
C SER A 149 8.61 -14.27 -26.01
N GLN A 150 9.71 -14.94 -25.65
CA GLN A 150 9.94 -16.35 -26.00
C GLN A 150 8.94 -17.29 -25.32
N ALA A 151 8.54 -16.98 -24.08
CA ALA A 151 7.51 -17.71 -23.36
C ALA A 151 6.08 -17.44 -23.89
N GLY A 152 5.92 -16.54 -24.87
CA GLY A 152 4.64 -16.26 -25.53
C GLY A 152 3.75 -15.27 -24.80
N HIS A 153 4.27 -14.55 -23.80
CA HIS A 153 3.52 -13.47 -23.14
C HIS A 153 3.27 -12.33 -24.14
N LYS A 154 1.99 -11.99 -24.31
CA LYS A 154 1.54 -10.91 -25.22
C LYS A 154 1.11 -9.65 -24.47
N ALA A 155 0.97 -9.72 -23.16
CA ALA A 155 0.56 -8.61 -22.33
C ALA A 155 1.47 -8.50 -21.11
N LEU A 156 1.88 -7.26 -20.80
CA LEU A 156 2.71 -6.93 -19.65
C LEU A 156 2.02 -5.85 -18.84
N GLU A 157 2.07 -5.98 -17.52
CA GLU A 157 1.40 -5.10 -16.58
C GLU A 157 2.48 -4.57 -15.64
N VAL A 158 2.61 -3.25 -15.59
CA VAL A 158 3.62 -2.57 -14.78
C VAL A 158 2.95 -1.56 -13.86
N LEU A 159 3.63 -1.21 -12.78
CA LEU A 159 3.17 -0.19 -11.85
C LEU A 159 3.20 1.18 -12.52
N PHE A 160 2.09 1.92 -12.40
CA PHE A 160 2.09 3.34 -12.70
C PHE A 160 2.76 4.09 -11.55
N THR A 161 3.92 4.68 -11.83
CA THR A 161 4.67 5.51 -10.89
C THR A 161 5.18 6.75 -11.61
N ASN A 162 5.23 7.87 -10.89
CA ASN A 162 5.80 9.12 -11.37
C ASN A 162 6.44 9.90 -10.20
N ASP A 163 7.22 10.92 -10.53
CA ASP A 163 7.94 11.75 -9.53
C ASP A 163 7.07 12.88 -8.93
N LEU A 164 5.79 12.96 -9.29
CA LEU A 164 4.91 14.07 -8.93
C LEU A 164 3.89 13.68 -7.87
N ASP A 165 3.01 12.72 -8.18
CA ASP A 165 1.80 12.44 -7.42
C ASP A 165 1.41 10.94 -7.34
N HIS A 166 2.28 10.07 -7.87
CA HIS A 166 2.23 8.60 -7.78
C HIS A 166 3.62 8.04 -7.45
N GLY A 167 4.16 8.42 -6.29
CA GLY A 167 5.49 7.97 -5.87
C GLY A 167 5.58 6.44 -5.67
N PRO A 168 6.74 5.81 -5.93
CA PRO A 168 6.95 4.36 -5.84
C PRO A 168 7.10 3.85 -4.39
N PHE A 169 6.47 4.50 -3.41
CA PHE A 169 6.74 4.30 -1.99
C PHE A 169 6.57 2.86 -1.51
N MET A 170 5.47 2.21 -1.88
CA MET A 170 5.20 0.84 -1.46
C MET A 170 6.06 -0.17 -2.23
N SER A 171 6.44 0.15 -3.47
CA SER A 171 7.37 -0.66 -4.27
C SER A 171 8.74 -0.70 -3.59
N GLU A 172 9.29 0.46 -3.20
CA GLU A 172 10.58 0.55 -2.50
C GLU A 172 10.51 -0.06 -1.09
N THR A 173 9.38 0.11 -0.39
CA THR A 173 9.13 -0.52 0.92
C THR A 173 9.17 -2.04 0.81
N LEU A 174 8.56 -2.63 -0.23
CA LEU A 174 8.60 -4.07 -0.48
C LEU A 174 10.01 -4.58 -0.78
N ARG A 175 10.90 -3.77 -1.38
CA ARG A 175 12.29 -4.18 -1.66
C ARG A 175 13.14 -4.33 -0.39
N ILE A 176 12.85 -3.53 0.63
CA ILE A 176 13.56 -3.58 1.92
C ILE A 176 12.90 -4.53 2.94
N ASP A 177 11.73 -5.07 2.62
CA ASP A 177 11.02 -6.05 3.43
C ASP A 177 11.69 -7.41 3.32
N SER A 178 12.26 -7.88 4.43
CA SER A 178 12.90 -9.18 4.52
C SER A 178 11.90 -10.35 4.57
N THR A 179 10.60 -10.08 4.69
CA THR A 179 9.55 -11.09 4.81
C THR A 179 8.86 -11.32 3.47
N VAL A 180 8.42 -12.56 3.25
CA VAL A 180 7.88 -13.01 1.95
C VAL A 180 6.45 -13.53 2.04
N ASP A 181 6.04 -13.99 3.22
CA ASP A 181 4.75 -14.61 3.47
C ASP A 181 4.16 -14.17 4.81
N ARG A 182 2.92 -14.57 5.08
CA ARG A 182 2.23 -14.25 6.33
C ARG A 182 2.97 -14.76 7.56
N ILE A 183 3.55 -15.97 7.49
CA ILE A 183 4.18 -16.60 8.64
C ILE A 183 5.47 -15.85 9.02
N SER A 184 6.34 -15.56 8.06
CA SER A 184 7.58 -14.79 8.28
C SER A 184 7.27 -13.38 8.79
N ALA A 185 6.23 -12.72 8.27
CA ALA A 185 5.76 -11.43 8.77
C ALA A 185 5.32 -11.49 10.24
N LEU A 186 4.45 -12.46 10.59
CA LEU A 186 4.00 -12.66 11.97
C LEU A 186 5.16 -12.99 12.92
N VAL A 187 6.10 -13.82 12.49
CA VAL A 187 7.30 -14.18 13.27
C VAL A 187 8.15 -12.96 13.56
N GLU A 188 8.35 -12.07 12.59
CA GLU A 188 9.19 -10.88 12.77
C GLU A 188 8.49 -9.81 13.63
N ILE A 189 7.17 -9.66 13.50
CA ILE A 189 6.35 -8.87 14.44
C ILE A 189 6.46 -9.45 15.86
N TYR A 190 6.37 -10.78 16.01
CA TYR A 190 6.51 -11.45 17.30
C TYR A 190 7.87 -11.17 17.94
N ARG A 191 8.97 -11.34 17.19
CA ARG A 191 10.34 -11.05 17.66
C ARG A 191 10.52 -9.61 18.10
N MET A 192 9.87 -8.67 17.43
CA MET A 192 9.90 -7.26 17.79
C MET A 192 9.16 -6.97 19.10
N MET A 193 7.99 -7.59 19.30
CA MET A 193 7.18 -7.41 20.50
C MET A 193 7.76 -8.15 21.72
N ARG A 194 8.30 -9.35 21.51
CA ARG A 194 8.84 -10.25 22.53
C ARG A 194 10.27 -10.70 22.17
N PRO A 195 11.26 -9.81 22.28
CA PRO A 195 12.63 -10.16 21.96
C PRO A 195 13.16 -11.23 22.90
N GLY A 196 13.73 -12.31 22.32
CA GLY A 196 14.32 -13.42 23.06
C GLY A 196 13.38 -14.60 23.35
N GLU A 197 12.08 -14.46 23.14
CA GLU A 197 11.15 -15.59 23.17
C GLU A 197 11.16 -16.31 21.81
N PRO A 198 11.31 -17.65 21.76
CA PRO A 198 11.24 -18.38 20.51
C PRO A 198 9.83 -18.28 19.90
N PRO A 199 9.70 -17.86 18.63
CA PRO A 199 8.40 -17.73 17.98
C PRO A 199 7.86 -19.11 17.57
N THR A 200 6.63 -19.42 17.95
CA THR A 200 5.82 -20.47 17.29
C THR A 200 4.76 -19.81 16.41
N LYS A 201 4.26 -20.54 15.41
CA LYS A 201 3.23 -20.01 14.51
C LYS A 201 1.99 -19.56 15.29
N GLU A 202 1.53 -20.40 16.21
CA GLU A 202 0.32 -20.17 17.01
C GLU A 202 0.51 -18.98 17.95
N ALA A 203 1.69 -18.84 18.56
CA ALA A 203 1.99 -17.71 19.44
C ALA A 203 2.10 -16.38 18.65
N ALA A 204 2.65 -16.42 17.45
CA ALA A 204 2.75 -15.24 16.57
C ALA A 204 1.37 -14.80 16.05
N GLU A 205 0.54 -15.74 15.60
CA GLU A 205 -0.84 -15.48 15.20
C GLU A 205 -1.66 -14.93 16.37
N ALA A 206 -1.65 -15.61 17.51
CA ALA A 206 -2.41 -15.17 18.69
C ALA A 206 -1.95 -13.79 19.18
N LEU A 207 -0.64 -13.49 19.11
CA LEU A 207 -0.14 -12.16 19.46
C LEU A 207 -0.69 -11.10 18.51
N PHE A 208 -0.58 -11.30 17.20
CA PHE A 208 -1.01 -10.32 16.19
C PHE A 208 -2.52 -10.04 16.28
N GLU A 209 -3.34 -11.10 16.35
CA GLU A 209 -4.80 -10.97 16.56
C GLU A 209 -5.11 -10.13 17.81
N SER A 210 -4.35 -10.39 18.88
CA SER A 210 -4.56 -9.73 20.15
C SER A 210 -4.18 -8.26 20.21
N LEU A 211 -3.36 -7.77 19.26
CA LEU A 211 -2.89 -6.40 19.24
C LEU A 211 -3.98 -5.43 18.78
N PHE A 212 -4.74 -5.81 17.75
CA PHE A 212 -5.64 -4.88 17.04
C PHE A 212 -7.07 -5.40 16.85
N PHE A 213 -7.26 -6.72 16.85
CA PHE A 213 -8.50 -7.39 16.43
C PHE A 213 -9.26 -8.04 17.60
N SER A 214 -8.72 -7.94 18.82
CA SER A 214 -9.35 -8.48 20.04
C SER A 214 -10.07 -7.40 20.83
N GLU A 215 -11.40 -7.49 20.97
CA GLU A 215 -12.21 -6.58 21.80
C GLU A 215 -11.76 -6.55 23.26
N GLU A 216 -11.19 -7.65 23.76
CA GLU A 216 -10.65 -7.72 25.11
C GLU A 216 -9.39 -6.87 25.31
N ARG A 217 -8.67 -6.49 24.24
CA ARG A 217 -7.39 -5.77 24.35
C ARG A 217 -7.37 -4.44 23.60
N TYR A 218 -8.16 -4.30 22.55
CA TYR A 218 -8.21 -3.11 21.72
C TYR A 218 -9.62 -2.54 21.66
N ASP A 219 -9.72 -1.22 21.82
CA ASP A 219 -10.97 -0.48 21.72
C ASP A 219 -10.71 0.97 21.32
N LEU A 220 -11.33 1.42 20.24
CA LEU A 220 -11.35 2.81 19.80
C LEU A 220 -12.34 3.65 20.60
N SER A 221 -13.32 3.05 21.27
CA SER A 221 -14.56 3.68 21.75
C SER A 221 -15.39 4.29 20.61
N THR A 222 -16.67 4.58 20.89
CA THR A 222 -17.57 5.25 19.94
C THR A 222 -16.98 6.54 19.39
N VAL A 223 -16.38 7.36 20.26
CA VAL A 223 -15.79 8.65 19.86
C VAL A 223 -14.56 8.45 18.97
N GLY A 224 -13.70 7.47 19.31
CA GLY A 224 -12.50 7.20 18.51
C GLY A 224 -12.84 6.61 17.16
N ARG A 225 -13.81 5.69 17.08
CA ARG A 225 -14.32 5.14 15.81
C ARG A 225 -14.95 6.21 14.94
N MET A 226 -15.78 7.08 15.52
CA MET A 226 -16.38 8.21 14.81
C MET A 226 -15.30 9.15 14.22
N LYS A 227 -14.28 9.50 15.01
CA LYS A 227 -13.16 10.35 14.56
C LYS A 227 -12.31 9.66 13.50
N PHE A 228 -12.04 8.37 13.67
CA PHE A 228 -11.29 7.56 12.73
C PHE A 228 -11.98 7.55 11.36
N ASN A 229 -13.26 7.15 11.32
CA ASN A 229 -14.05 7.09 10.09
C ASN A 229 -14.12 8.44 9.40
N SER A 230 -14.38 9.52 10.15
CA SER A 230 -14.39 10.88 9.61
C SER A 230 -13.03 11.29 9.05
N SER A 231 -11.92 10.88 9.66
CA SER A 231 -10.58 11.22 9.17
C SER A 231 -10.26 10.49 7.85
N ILE A 232 -10.64 9.22 7.72
CA ILE A 232 -10.41 8.44 6.49
C ILE A 232 -11.51 8.61 5.43
N GLY A 233 -12.50 9.47 5.67
CA GLY A 233 -13.59 9.72 4.71
C GLY A 233 -14.62 8.58 4.59
N ARG A 234 -14.76 7.74 5.62
CA ARG A 234 -15.74 6.64 5.67
C ARG A 234 -17.06 7.14 6.26
N GLU A 235 -18.15 7.02 5.52
CA GLU A 235 -19.49 7.46 5.94
C GLU A 235 -20.21 6.41 6.83
N ASP A 236 -19.92 5.12 6.65
CA ASP A 236 -20.55 4.05 7.42
C ASP A 236 -19.95 3.94 8.84
N ALA A 237 -20.78 4.25 9.82
CA ALA A 237 -20.47 4.06 11.24
C ALA A 237 -20.72 2.61 11.65
N GLN A 238 -19.81 1.70 11.30
CA GLN A 238 -19.76 0.42 12.02
C GLN A 238 -19.39 0.70 13.49
N GLU A 239 -20.23 0.24 14.41
CA GLU A 239 -20.00 0.33 15.86
C GLU A 239 -18.99 -0.71 16.36
N GLN A 240 -17.87 -0.87 15.65
CA GLN A 240 -16.79 -1.78 16.07
C GLN A 240 -15.68 -1.03 16.80
N GLY A 241 -15.31 -1.55 17.97
CA GLY A 241 -14.23 -1.01 18.80
C GLY A 241 -12.82 -1.41 18.33
N THR A 242 -12.68 -2.58 17.69
CA THR A 242 -11.40 -3.05 17.13
C THR A 242 -11.13 -2.44 15.76
N LEU A 243 -9.89 -2.54 15.29
CA LEU A 243 -9.58 -2.26 13.88
C LEU A 243 -10.03 -3.42 12.99
N ASP A 244 -10.20 -3.16 11.70
CA ASP A 244 -10.30 -4.17 10.65
C ASP A 244 -9.15 -4.02 9.63
N GLU A 245 -9.02 -4.95 8.68
CA GLU A 245 -8.00 -4.88 7.62
C GLU A 245 -8.11 -3.60 6.78
N THR A 246 -9.33 -3.18 6.49
CA THR A 246 -9.63 -2.03 5.62
C THR A 246 -9.24 -0.73 6.32
N ASP A 247 -9.44 -0.62 7.63
CA ASP A 247 -9.01 0.51 8.45
C ASP A 247 -7.51 0.76 8.30
N ILE A 248 -6.71 -0.30 8.39
CA ILE A 248 -5.24 -0.20 8.28
C ILE A 248 -4.84 0.21 6.85
N ILE A 249 -5.46 -0.40 5.84
CA ILE A 249 -5.19 -0.09 4.43
C ILE A 249 -5.55 1.37 4.12
N GLU A 250 -6.71 1.86 4.56
CA GLU A 250 -7.16 3.24 4.30
C GLU A 250 -6.28 4.28 5.02
N VAL A 251 -5.77 3.97 6.22
CA VAL A 251 -4.77 4.82 6.88
C VAL A 251 -3.49 4.91 6.04
N MET A 252 -2.99 3.78 5.54
CA MET A 252 -1.79 3.76 4.69
C MET A 252 -2.02 4.52 3.38
N LYS A 253 -3.19 4.34 2.74
CA LYS A 253 -3.57 5.09 1.52
C LYS A 253 -3.64 6.59 1.77
N LYS A 254 -4.30 7.01 2.85
CA LYS A 254 -4.39 8.44 3.21
C LYS A 254 -2.99 9.02 3.46
N LEU A 255 -2.11 8.30 4.14
CA LEU A 255 -0.74 8.75 4.39
C LEU A 255 0.08 8.87 3.09
N ILE A 256 -0.04 7.91 2.18
CA ILE A 256 0.58 7.96 0.84
C ILE A 256 0.00 9.14 0.03
N ALA A 257 -1.31 9.37 0.08
CA ALA A 257 -1.94 10.50 -0.59
C ALA A 257 -1.38 11.85 -0.10
N ILE A 258 -1.24 12.03 1.22
CA ILE A 258 -0.61 13.23 1.80
C ILE A 258 0.83 13.38 1.30
N ARG A 259 1.60 12.29 1.23
CA ARG A 259 2.99 12.33 0.72
C ARG A 259 3.06 12.70 -0.76
N ASN A 260 2.07 12.28 -1.56
CA ASN A 260 1.85 12.67 -2.95
C ASN A 260 1.26 14.10 -3.10
N GLY A 261 1.15 14.87 -2.02
CA GLY A 261 0.61 16.23 -2.04
C GLY A 261 -0.92 16.31 -2.15
N LYS A 262 -1.63 15.18 -1.98
CA LYS A 262 -3.09 15.08 -2.00
C LYS A 262 -3.60 15.02 -0.55
N GLY A 263 -4.02 16.16 -0.02
CA GLY A 263 -4.55 16.30 1.35
C GLY A 263 -3.63 17.12 2.26
N GLU A 264 -4.03 17.25 3.52
CA GLU A 264 -3.33 18.06 4.52
C GLU A 264 -3.00 17.23 5.77
N VAL A 265 -1.96 17.65 6.48
CA VAL A 265 -1.58 17.08 7.78
C VAL A 265 -2.48 17.66 8.86
N ASP A 266 -2.98 16.81 9.75
CA ASP A 266 -3.82 17.24 10.86
C ASP A 266 -3.02 18.08 11.87
N ASP A 267 -3.63 19.18 12.36
CA ASP A 267 -3.10 19.96 13.47
C ASP A 267 -3.47 19.31 14.81
N ILE A 268 -2.45 18.92 15.59
CA ILE A 268 -2.60 18.29 16.91
C ILE A 268 -3.25 19.25 17.93
N ASP A 269 -3.05 20.57 17.77
CA ASP A 269 -3.58 21.57 18.69
C ASP A 269 -5.00 22.01 18.35
N HIS A 270 -5.53 21.62 17.19
CA HIS A 270 -6.91 21.87 16.83
C HIS A 270 -7.86 21.25 17.87
N LEU A 271 -8.79 22.06 18.41
CA LEU A 271 -9.68 21.62 19.50
C LEU A 271 -10.55 20.42 19.11
N GLY A 272 -10.85 20.23 17.84
CA GLY A 272 -11.54 19.03 17.34
C GLY A 272 -10.75 17.73 17.52
N ASN A 273 -9.43 17.81 17.70
CA ASN A 273 -8.52 16.69 17.97
C ASN A 273 -8.18 16.58 19.48
N ARG A 274 -8.63 17.54 20.29
CA ARG A 274 -8.51 17.53 21.75
C ARG A 274 -9.83 17.05 22.37
N ARG A 275 -9.76 16.17 23.36
CA ARG A 275 -10.93 15.67 24.09
C ARG A 275 -10.81 15.98 25.57
N ILE A 276 -11.88 16.52 26.15
CA ILE A 276 -12.03 16.69 27.59
C ILE A 276 -12.61 15.39 28.17
N ARG A 277 -12.02 14.87 29.24
CA ARG A 277 -12.53 13.72 29.98
C ARG A 277 -13.19 14.19 31.27
N SER A 278 -14.40 13.71 31.54
CA SER A 278 -15.11 14.00 32.79
C SER A 278 -14.66 13.04 33.91
N VAL A 279 -15.00 13.38 35.15
CA VAL A 279 -14.71 12.51 36.32
C VAL A 279 -15.38 11.14 36.16
N GLY A 280 -16.60 11.07 35.60
CA GLY A 280 -17.31 9.82 35.36
C GLY A 280 -16.55 8.88 34.43
N GLU A 281 -16.07 9.39 33.28
CA GLU A 281 -15.28 8.60 32.31
C GLU A 281 -13.98 8.07 32.93
N MET A 282 -13.31 8.89 33.74
CA MET A 282 -12.08 8.46 34.42
C MET A 282 -12.36 7.39 35.48
N ALA A 283 -13.45 7.52 36.24
CA ALA A 283 -13.84 6.55 37.27
C ALA A 283 -14.28 5.22 36.65
N GLU A 284 -15.08 5.26 35.58
CA GLU A 284 -15.53 4.09 34.82
C GLU A 284 -14.33 3.25 34.33
N ASN A 285 -13.32 3.92 33.76
CA ASN A 285 -12.10 3.25 33.32
C ASN A 285 -11.36 2.52 34.45
N GLN A 286 -11.22 3.16 35.60
CA GLN A 286 -10.55 2.53 36.75
C GLN A 286 -11.34 1.35 37.29
N PHE A 287 -12.68 1.49 37.37
CA PHE A 287 -13.56 0.41 37.79
C PHE A 287 -13.46 -0.80 36.87
N ARG A 288 -13.48 -0.58 35.55
CA ARG A 288 -13.30 -1.61 34.53
C ARG A 288 -11.96 -2.34 34.65
N VAL A 289 -10.86 -1.61 34.86
CA VAL A 289 -9.54 -2.22 35.11
C VAL A 289 -9.56 -3.13 36.35
N GLY A 290 -10.27 -2.71 37.40
CA GLY A 290 -10.53 -3.54 38.58
C GLY A 290 -11.27 -4.84 38.24
N LEU A 291 -12.38 -4.74 37.48
CA LEU A 291 -13.16 -5.91 37.06
C LEU A 291 -12.35 -6.90 36.22
N VAL A 292 -11.56 -6.42 35.26
CA VAL A 292 -10.70 -7.29 34.43
C VAL A 292 -9.69 -8.08 35.28
N ARG A 293 -9.18 -7.49 36.37
CA ARG A 293 -8.28 -8.21 37.30
C ARG A 293 -9.03 -9.29 38.09
N VAL A 294 -10.25 -8.99 38.53
CA VAL A 294 -11.12 -9.96 39.23
C VAL A 294 -11.48 -11.12 38.30
N GLU A 295 -11.86 -10.84 37.06
CA GLU A 295 -12.20 -11.86 36.07
C GLU A 295 -11.06 -12.85 35.84
N ARG A 296 -9.81 -12.35 35.71
CA ARG A 296 -8.62 -13.20 35.58
C ARG A 296 -8.40 -14.09 36.81
N ALA A 297 -8.65 -13.56 38.00
CA ALA A 297 -8.53 -14.36 39.22
C ALA A 297 -9.56 -15.49 39.24
N VAL A 298 -10.81 -15.21 38.84
CA VAL A 298 -11.90 -16.19 38.80
C VAL A 298 -11.69 -17.25 37.72
N LYS A 299 -11.23 -16.88 36.52
CA LYS A 299 -10.97 -17.85 35.44
C LYS A 299 -9.80 -18.81 35.73
N ASN A 300 -8.92 -18.45 36.65
CA ASN A 300 -7.75 -19.26 37.05
C ASN A 300 -8.00 -20.08 38.33
N VAL A 301 -9.20 -20.05 38.89
CA VAL A 301 -9.68 -20.87 40.02
C VAL A 301 -10.55 -22.00 39.47
#